data_AF-A0AAU4IN31-F1
#
_entry.id   AF-A0AAU4IN31-F1
#
_cell.length_a   1.000
_cell.length_b   1.000
_cell.length_c   1.000
_cell.angle_alpha   90.00
_cell.angle_beta   90.00
_cell.angle_gamma   90.00
#
_symmetry.space_group_name_H-M   'P 1'
#
loop_
_entity.id
_entity.type
_entity.pdbx_description
1 polymer ?
#
loop_
_entity_poly.entity_id
_entity_poly.type
_entity_poly.pdbx_seq_one_letter_code
_entity_poly.pdbx_strand_id
1 'polypeptide(L)'
;MHDQTLFRPWGVVDPQFWAGAEPEGATTPLPGDPTPLDLGDEPVSSDLAEQLAAIQAAAAGDLARAHALVAELDAKTTAARGEHHIETVRVREVRAYVVHLTGHHETAVAWYLHVVRLHAALHGPGHEETALAVRRAYSMWKALPAPDAVRLAEDLIEAFTAAPPAGDEAIRRVRAHLRDLHASEDGQGPVPVSAR
;
A
#
# COMPACT_ATOMS: atom_id res chain seq x y z
N MET A 1 -21.24 7.68 19.30
CA MET A 1 -20.78 6.30 19.09
C MET A 1 -19.96 6.30 17.80
N HIS A 2 -18.79 6.96 17.84
CA HIS A 2 -17.90 7.12 16.69
C HIS A 2 -16.57 6.51 17.08
N ASP A 3 -16.48 5.20 16.98
CA ASP A 3 -15.25 4.50 17.26
C ASP A 3 -15.30 3.20 16.49
N GLN A 4 -14.37 3.04 15.55
CA GLN A 4 -13.50 1.87 15.47
C GLN A 4 -12.86 1.80 14.07
N THR A 5 -11.53 1.89 14.04
CA THR A 5 -10.67 1.10 13.12
C THR A 5 -10.80 1.31 11.60
N LEU A 6 -11.23 2.48 11.13
CA LEU A 6 -11.55 2.72 9.70
C LEU A 6 -10.36 2.75 8.73
N PHE A 7 -9.25 2.10 9.04
CA PHE A 7 -8.20 1.74 8.10
C PHE A 7 -7.36 0.62 8.72
N ARG A 8 -7.63 -0.66 8.43
CA ARG A 8 -6.67 -1.74 8.73
C ARG A 8 -6.49 -2.58 7.47
N PRO A 9 -5.26 -3.04 7.18
CA PRO A 9 -4.16 -3.31 8.12
C PRO A 9 -3.28 -2.14 8.61
N TRP A 10 -3.44 -0.88 8.15
CA TRP A 10 -2.43 0.19 8.33
C TRP A 10 -2.69 1.30 9.37
N GLY A 11 -3.87 1.45 9.96
CA GLY A 11 -4.22 2.67 10.71
C GLY A 11 -4.62 3.82 9.77
N VAL A 12 -5.00 4.98 10.32
CA VAL A 12 -5.58 6.11 9.57
C VAL A 12 -4.60 6.67 8.54
N VAL A 13 -5.05 6.81 7.28
CA VAL A 13 -4.26 7.39 6.18
C VAL A 13 -4.43 8.91 6.17
N ASP A 14 -3.94 9.55 7.23
CA ASP A 14 -3.88 11.01 7.38
C ASP A 14 -2.49 11.55 7.01
N PRO A 15 -2.24 12.87 6.98
CA PRO A 15 -0.92 13.40 6.67
C PRO A 15 0.22 12.88 7.57
N GLN A 16 -0.07 12.55 8.83
CA GLN A 16 0.94 12.06 9.80
C GLN A 16 1.38 10.62 9.48
N PHE A 17 0.54 9.89 8.75
CA PHE A 17 0.84 8.54 8.27
C PHE A 17 2.09 8.43 7.41
N TRP A 18 2.44 9.50 6.68
CA TRP A 18 3.65 9.58 5.85
C TRP A 18 4.72 10.50 6.45
N ALA A 19 4.53 11.00 7.68
CA ALA A 19 5.48 11.91 8.31
C ALA A 19 6.71 11.21 8.92
N GLY A 20 6.87 9.89 8.72
CA GLY A 20 7.95 9.11 9.30
C GLY A 20 7.87 9.02 10.83
N ALA A 21 8.45 7.96 11.40
CA ALA A 21 8.78 7.98 12.81
C ALA A 21 9.93 8.98 12.99
N GLU A 22 9.84 9.86 13.99
CA GLU A 22 10.97 10.70 14.42
C GLU A 22 12.28 9.87 14.41
N PRO A 23 13.34 10.32 13.72
CA PRO A 23 14.62 9.63 13.81
C PRO A 23 15.19 9.82 15.21
N GLU A 24 14.90 8.89 16.13
CA GLU A 24 15.74 8.67 17.31
C GLU A 24 17.13 8.21 16.83
N GLY A 25 17.98 9.20 16.52
CA GLY A 25 19.37 8.96 16.14
C GLY A 25 19.83 9.71 14.89
N ALA A 26 19.49 10.99 14.74
CA ALA A 26 20.14 11.85 13.75
C ALA A 26 21.65 11.97 14.08
N THR A 27 22.47 11.16 13.41
CA THR A 27 23.92 11.40 13.31
C THR A 27 24.10 12.62 12.44
N THR A 28 24.71 13.67 13.00
CA THR A 28 25.01 14.92 12.29
C THR A 28 25.81 14.65 11.00
N PRO A 29 25.33 15.05 9.80
CA PRO A 29 26.10 14.89 8.58
C PRO A 29 27.29 15.86 8.56
N LEU A 30 28.44 15.38 8.08
CA LEU A 30 29.60 16.23 7.78
C LEU A 30 29.30 17.10 6.55
N PRO A 31 29.75 18.38 6.52
CA PRO A 31 29.50 19.25 5.39
C PRO A 31 30.38 18.86 4.20
N GLY A 32 29.78 18.37 3.11
CA GLY A 32 30.52 18.18 1.85
C GLY A 32 29.91 17.22 0.84
N ASP A 33 29.05 16.29 1.24
CA ASP A 33 28.36 15.41 0.28
C ASP A 33 27.10 16.09 -0.27
N PRO A 34 26.85 16.06 -1.59
CA PRO A 34 25.55 16.42 -2.13
C PRO A 34 24.52 15.44 -1.55
N THR A 35 23.69 15.93 -0.64
CA THR A 35 22.58 15.16 -0.07
C THR A 35 21.73 14.67 -1.23
N PRO A 36 21.49 13.35 -1.38
CA PRO A 36 20.38 12.89 -2.20
C PRO A 36 19.14 13.67 -1.75
N LEU A 37 18.39 14.25 -2.69
CA LEU A 37 17.14 14.95 -2.38
C LEU A 37 16.27 13.99 -1.57
N ASP A 38 16.16 14.27 -0.28
CA ASP A 38 15.33 13.54 0.66
C ASP A 38 13.87 13.94 0.44
N LEU A 39 13.31 13.49 -0.69
CA LEU A 39 11.91 13.70 -1.07
C LEU A 39 10.97 12.78 -0.28
N GLY A 40 11.51 11.88 0.55
CA GLY A 40 10.74 10.97 1.40
C GLY A 40 10.17 11.67 2.63
N ASP A 41 10.94 12.60 3.21
CA ASP A 41 10.59 13.33 4.43
C ASP A 41 9.81 14.63 4.19
N GLU A 42 9.46 14.95 2.93
CA GLU A 42 8.66 16.15 2.66
C GLU A 42 7.24 16.00 3.25
N PRO A 43 6.83 16.92 4.15
CA PRO A 43 5.50 16.88 4.73
C PRO A 43 4.46 17.07 3.62
N VAL A 44 3.37 16.32 3.73
CA VAL A 44 2.21 16.48 2.85
C VAL A 44 1.75 17.94 2.88
N SER A 45 1.58 18.57 1.71
CA SER A 45 1.10 19.95 1.66
C SER A 45 -0.28 20.08 2.31
N SER A 46 -0.55 21.24 2.91
CA SER A 46 -1.84 21.53 3.57
C SER A 46 -3.04 21.29 2.64
N ASP A 47 -2.90 21.68 1.37
CA ASP A 47 -3.95 21.54 0.37
C ASP A 47 -4.22 20.06 0.06
N LEU A 48 -3.15 19.25 -0.04
CA LEU A 48 -3.30 17.82 -0.24
C LEU A 48 -3.91 17.15 1.00
N ALA A 49 -3.44 17.53 2.19
CA ALA A 49 -3.98 17.04 3.46
C ALA A 49 -5.50 17.27 3.57
N GLU A 50 -5.99 18.46 3.23
CA GLU A 50 -7.42 18.77 3.23
C GLU A 50 -8.20 17.89 2.23
N GLN A 51 -7.67 17.72 1.02
CA GLN A 51 -8.30 16.89 -0.01
C GLN A 51 -8.35 15.40 0.39
N LEU A 52 -7.30 14.88 1.02
CA LEU A 52 -7.27 13.51 1.53
C LEU A 52 -8.25 13.30 2.69
N ALA A 53 -8.36 14.28 3.60
CA ALA A 53 -9.35 14.25 4.68
C ALA A 53 -10.79 14.24 4.13
N ALA A 54 -11.07 14.98 3.05
CA ALA A 54 -12.37 14.96 2.39
C ALA A 54 -12.68 13.60 1.74
N ILE A 55 -11.69 12.95 1.12
CA ILE A 55 -11.82 11.58 0.57
C ILE A 55 -12.12 10.59 1.71
N GLN A 56 -11.41 10.69 2.82
CA GLN A 56 -11.63 9.83 4.00
C GLN A 56 -13.03 10.02 4.58
N ALA A 57 -13.49 11.26 4.73
CA ALA A 57 -14.83 11.55 5.22
C ALA A 57 -15.90 10.96 4.29
N ALA A 58 -15.69 11.03 2.97
CA ALA A 58 -16.57 10.38 2.00
C ALA A 58 -16.53 8.86 2.14
N ALA A 59 -15.36 8.25 2.30
CA ALA A 59 -15.21 6.79 2.40
C ALA A 59 -15.98 6.16 3.58
N ALA A 60 -16.27 6.94 4.63
CA ALA A 60 -17.04 6.49 5.79
C ALA A 60 -18.54 6.26 5.52
N GLY A 61 -19.09 6.77 4.41
CA GLY A 61 -20.53 6.66 4.11
C GLY A 61 -20.91 6.61 2.63
N ASP A 62 -20.00 6.97 1.73
CA ASP A 62 -20.21 7.04 0.28
C ASP A 62 -18.90 6.71 -0.48
N LEU A 63 -18.68 5.41 -0.68
CA LEU A 63 -17.51 4.91 -1.40
C LEU A 63 -17.49 5.33 -2.89
N ALA A 64 -18.65 5.56 -3.50
CA ALA A 64 -18.73 6.03 -4.88
C ALA A 64 -18.19 7.47 -5.01
N ARG A 65 -18.59 8.34 -4.07
CA ARG A 65 -18.03 9.69 -3.96
C ARG A 65 -16.53 9.65 -3.64
N ALA A 66 -16.09 8.83 -2.70
CA ALA A 66 -14.66 8.71 -2.37
C ALA A 66 -13.83 8.28 -3.60
N HIS A 67 -14.34 7.33 -4.38
CA HIS A 67 -13.68 6.87 -5.61
C HIS A 67 -13.59 7.98 -6.67
N ALA A 68 -14.65 8.78 -6.85
CA ALA A 68 -14.62 9.92 -7.75
C ALA A 68 -13.61 10.99 -7.30
N LEU A 69 -13.62 11.35 -6.01
CA LEU A 69 -12.72 12.35 -5.44
C LEU A 69 -11.25 11.96 -5.56
N VAL A 70 -10.89 10.71 -5.27
CA VAL A 70 -9.50 10.26 -5.35
C VAL A 70 -9.01 10.16 -6.81
N ALA A 71 -9.89 9.80 -7.75
CA ALA A 71 -9.55 9.78 -9.17
C ALA A 71 -9.33 11.20 -9.73
N GLU A 72 -10.17 12.17 -9.32
CA GLU A 72 -9.98 13.58 -9.67
C GLU A 72 -8.68 14.13 -9.07
N LEU A 73 -8.41 13.81 -7.80
CA LEU A 73 -7.20 14.23 -7.12
C LEU A 73 -5.94 13.68 -7.80
N ASP A 74 -5.91 12.40 -8.18
CA ASP A 74 -4.80 11.77 -8.92
C ASP A 74 -4.57 12.46 -10.26
N ALA A 75 -5.63 12.77 -11.01
CA ALA A 75 -5.52 13.51 -12.27
C ALA A 75 -4.96 14.93 -12.06
N LYS A 76 -5.45 15.64 -11.04
CA LYS A 76 -5.01 17.01 -10.70
C LYS A 76 -3.56 17.04 -10.23
N THR A 77 -3.16 16.15 -9.33
CA THR A 77 -1.76 16.08 -8.85
C THR A 77 -0.81 15.64 -9.94
N THR A 78 -1.22 14.66 -10.77
CA THR A 78 -0.44 14.25 -11.95
C THR A 78 -0.24 15.42 -12.93
N ALA A 79 -1.29 16.19 -13.24
CA ALA A 79 -1.18 17.33 -14.15
C ALA A 79 -0.31 18.47 -13.59
N ALA A 80 -0.39 18.72 -12.28
CA ALA A 80 0.36 19.81 -11.65
C ALA A 80 1.83 19.46 -11.35
N ARG A 81 2.11 18.20 -11.01
CA ARG A 81 3.41 17.79 -10.43
C ARG A 81 4.08 16.61 -11.15
N GLY A 82 3.36 15.93 -12.02
CA GLY A 82 3.84 14.74 -12.71
C GLY A 82 3.58 13.44 -11.95
N GLU A 83 3.74 12.33 -12.67
CA GLU A 83 3.43 10.98 -12.18
C GLU A 83 4.39 10.45 -11.10
N HIS A 84 5.62 10.97 -11.06
CA HIS A 84 6.68 10.53 -10.15
C HIS A 84 6.83 11.45 -8.92
N HIS A 85 5.99 12.47 -8.77
CA HIS A 85 6.03 13.33 -7.59
C HIS A 85 5.46 12.61 -6.37
N ILE A 86 6.11 12.73 -5.20
CA ILE A 86 5.75 11.97 -3.98
C ILE A 86 4.28 12.13 -3.59
N GLU A 87 3.75 13.34 -3.64
CA GLU A 87 2.32 13.60 -3.42
C GLU A 87 1.38 12.85 -4.38
N THR A 88 1.75 12.72 -5.65
CA THR A 88 0.99 11.92 -6.64
C THR A 88 1.04 10.44 -6.25
N VAL A 89 2.20 9.94 -5.80
CA VAL A 89 2.34 8.55 -5.32
C VAL A 89 1.46 8.29 -4.10
N ARG A 90 1.46 9.20 -3.11
CA ARG A 90 0.62 9.11 -1.90
C ARG A 90 -0.89 9.10 -2.24
N VAL A 91 -1.32 9.91 -3.21
CA VAL A 91 -2.72 9.88 -3.71
C VAL A 91 -3.07 8.53 -4.33
N ARG A 92 -2.16 7.95 -5.13
CA ARG A 92 -2.37 6.63 -5.75
C ARG A 92 -2.46 5.50 -4.72
N GLU A 93 -1.77 5.64 -3.60
CA GLU A 93 -1.92 4.73 -2.47
C GLU A 93 -3.32 4.81 -1.85
N VAL A 94 -3.85 6.02 -1.65
CA VAL A 94 -5.25 6.22 -1.20
C VAL A 94 -6.23 5.67 -2.23
N ARG A 95 -5.94 5.83 -3.53
CA ARG A 95 -6.77 5.26 -4.61
C ARG A 95 -6.84 3.73 -4.51
N ALA A 96 -5.69 3.07 -4.31
CA ALA A 96 -5.61 1.63 -4.11
C ALA A 96 -6.53 1.18 -2.96
N TYR A 97 -6.49 1.92 -1.85
CA TYR A 97 -7.30 1.62 -0.68
C TYR A 97 -8.81 1.82 -0.90
N VAL A 98 -9.22 2.95 -1.49
CA VAL A 98 -10.64 3.21 -1.78
C VAL A 98 -11.21 2.14 -2.71
N VAL A 99 -10.44 1.74 -3.72
CA VAL A 99 -10.80 0.63 -4.62
C VAL A 99 -10.92 -0.69 -3.84
N HIS A 100 -10.01 -0.97 -2.90
CA HIS A 100 -10.09 -2.15 -2.04
C HIS A 100 -11.38 -2.20 -1.22
N LEU A 101 -11.79 -1.07 -0.62
CA LEU A 101 -13.02 -0.99 0.18
C LEU A 101 -14.29 -1.32 -0.63
N THR A 102 -14.24 -1.16 -1.94
CA THR A 102 -15.35 -1.50 -2.85
C THR A 102 -15.31 -2.96 -3.34
N GLY A 103 -14.37 -3.77 -2.86
CA GLY A 103 -14.24 -5.19 -3.22
C GLY A 103 -13.52 -5.46 -4.55
N HIS A 104 -13.02 -4.43 -5.23
CA HIS A 104 -12.28 -4.55 -6.49
C HIS A 104 -10.81 -4.93 -6.22
N HIS A 105 -10.58 -6.11 -5.65
CA HIS A 105 -9.29 -6.55 -5.11
C HIS A 105 -8.16 -6.52 -6.13
N GLU A 106 -8.41 -6.95 -7.37
CA GLU A 106 -7.42 -6.93 -8.45
C GLU A 106 -6.95 -5.53 -8.78
N THR A 107 -7.89 -4.60 -8.96
CA THR A 107 -7.57 -3.21 -9.26
C THR A 107 -6.84 -2.57 -8.08
N ALA A 108 -7.25 -2.87 -6.85
CA ALA A 108 -6.55 -2.38 -5.66
C ALA A 108 -5.10 -2.89 -5.58
N VAL A 109 -4.88 -4.20 -5.79
CA VAL A 109 -3.54 -4.78 -5.81
C VAL A 109 -2.71 -4.14 -6.91
N ALA A 110 -3.23 -4.02 -8.14
CA ALA A 110 -2.51 -3.38 -9.24
C ALA A 110 -2.03 -1.97 -8.87
N TRP A 111 -2.86 -1.17 -8.18
CA TRP A 111 -2.45 0.15 -7.67
C TRP A 111 -1.37 0.06 -6.59
N TYR A 112 -1.49 -0.84 -5.62
CA TYR A 112 -0.45 -1.01 -4.60
C TYR A 112 0.89 -1.44 -5.21
N LEU A 113 0.89 -2.35 -6.20
CA LEU A 113 2.11 -2.76 -6.90
C LEU A 113 2.70 -1.62 -7.72
N HIS A 114 1.86 -0.77 -8.31
CA HIS A 114 2.29 0.44 -8.97
C HIS A 114 2.97 1.41 -8.00
N VAL A 115 2.40 1.62 -6.82
CA VAL A 115 2.99 2.44 -5.74
C VAL A 115 4.35 1.91 -5.30
N VAL A 116 4.51 0.59 -5.15
CA VAL A 116 5.82 -0.03 -4.84
C VAL A 116 6.87 0.34 -5.89
N ARG A 117 6.54 0.21 -7.19
CA ARG A 117 7.45 0.57 -8.28
C ARG A 117 7.78 2.05 -8.30
N LEU A 118 6.80 2.92 -8.03
CA LEU A 118 7.02 4.37 -7.96
C LEU A 118 7.96 4.74 -6.80
N HIS A 119 7.78 4.16 -5.61
CA HIS A 119 8.71 4.40 -4.50
C HIS A 119 10.11 3.85 -4.79
N ALA A 120 10.22 2.66 -5.38
CA ALA A 120 11.52 2.10 -5.78
C ALA A 120 12.23 2.98 -6.82
N ALA A 121 11.48 3.60 -7.74
CA ALA A 121 12.04 4.53 -8.73
C ALA A 121 12.41 5.90 -8.12
N LEU A 122 11.61 6.42 -7.20
CA LEU A 122 11.79 7.75 -6.61
C LEU A 122 12.89 7.76 -5.54
N HIS A 123 12.87 6.78 -4.63
CA HIS A 123 13.76 6.74 -3.47
C HIS A 123 14.85 5.66 -3.55
N GLY A 124 14.73 4.75 -4.51
CA GLY A 124 15.57 3.58 -4.63
C GLY A 124 14.98 2.34 -3.94
N PRO A 125 15.41 1.13 -4.35
CA PRO A 125 14.83 -0.14 -3.89
C PRO A 125 15.05 -0.40 -2.40
N GLY A 126 16.15 0.07 -1.82
CA GLY A 126 16.53 -0.15 -0.43
C GLY A 126 16.00 0.87 0.57
N HIS A 127 15.25 1.88 0.11
CA HIS A 127 14.78 2.97 0.95
C HIS A 127 13.64 2.54 1.89
N GLU A 128 13.51 3.21 3.05
CA GLU A 128 12.47 2.92 4.04
C GLU A 128 11.05 3.06 3.48
N GLU A 129 10.74 4.16 2.80
CA GLU A 129 9.46 4.35 2.11
C GLU A 129 9.14 3.22 1.09
N THR A 130 10.14 2.74 0.35
CA THR A 130 9.95 1.59 -0.55
C THR A 130 9.64 0.32 0.24
N ALA A 131 10.33 0.09 1.37
CA ALA A 131 10.07 -1.03 2.25
C ALA A 131 8.68 -0.97 2.91
N LEU A 132 8.23 0.23 3.29
CA LEU A 132 6.87 0.46 3.78
C LEU A 132 5.86 0.14 2.68
N ALA A 133 6.03 0.65 1.46
CA ALA A 133 5.15 0.36 0.32
C ALA A 133 5.04 -1.15 0.03
N VAL A 134 6.15 -1.89 0.08
CA VAL A 134 6.15 -3.36 -0.06
C VAL A 134 5.34 -4.02 1.05
N ARG A 135 5.55 -3.60 2.31
CA ARG A 135 4.80 -4.12 3.46
C ARG A 135 3.29 -3.85 3.30
N ARG A 136 2.96 -2.66 2.80
CA ARG A 136 1.60 -2.16 2.48
C ARG A 136 0.90 -3.06 1.49
N ALA A 137 1.50 -3.25 0.32
CA ALA A 137 1.00 -4.17 -0.70
C ALA A 137 0.82 -5.60 -0.17
N TYR A 138 1.82 -6.12 0.57
CA TYR A 138 1.77 -7.48 1.10
C TYR A 138 0.60 -7.71 2.07
N SER A 139 0.37 -6.82 3.04
CA SER A 139 -0.71 -7.09 4.02
C SER A 139 -2.10 -6.89 3.44
N MET A 140 -2.24 -6.02 2.43
CA MET A 140 -3.50 -5.91 1.67
C MET A 140 -3.80 -7.19 0.90
N TRP A 141 -2.81 -7.73 0.19
CA TRP A 141 -2.94 -9.01 -0.51
C TRP A 141 -3.21 -10.17 0.45
N LYS A 142 -2.53 -10.24 1.59
CA LYS A 142 -2.71 -11.30 2.59
C LYS A 142 -4.13 -11.32 3.18
N ALA A 143 -4.82 -10.17 3.17
CA ALA A 143 -6.19 -10.06 3.69
C ALA A 143 -7.25 -10.48 2.66
N LEU A 144 -6.87 -10.80 1.42
CA LEU A 144 -7.80 -11.20 0.37
C LEU A 144 -8.39 -12.59 0.62
N PRO A 145 -9.59 -12.88 0.07
CA PRO A 145 -10.08 -14.25 -0.05
C PRO A 145 -9.04 -15.15 -0.74
N ALA A 146 -8.94 -16.41 -0.30
CA ALA A 146 -7.92 -17.34 -0.81
C ALA A 146 -7.85 -17.45 -2.35
N PRO A 147 -8.98 -17.52 -3.10
CA PRO A 147 -8.92 -17.57 -4.57
C PRO A 147 -8.27 -16.33 -5.19
N ASP A 148 -8.57 -15.14 -4.65
CA ASP A 148 -7.98 -13.88 -5.13
C ASP A 148 -6.50 -13.79 -4.76
N ALA A 149 -6.15 -14.20 -3.54
CA ALA A 149 -4.76 -14.21 -3.07
C ALA A 149 -3.89 -15.12 -3.95
N VAL A 150 -4.34 -16.34 -4.26
CA VAL A 150 -3.64 -17.28 -5.14
C VAL A 150 -3.45 -16.68 -6.52
N ARG A 151 -4.53 -16.14 -7.11
CA ARG A 151 -4.50 -15.57 -8.46
C ARG A 151 -3.55 -14.40 -8.61
N LEU A 152 -3.46 -13.53 -7.60
CA LEU A 152 -2.68 -12.28 -7.65
C LEU A 152 -1.23 -12.44 -7.14
N ALA A 153 -0.83 -13.63 -6.70
CA ALA A 153 0.47 -13.82 -6.05
C ALA A 153 1.66 -13.61 -7.00
N GLU A 154 1.52 -13.97 -8.28
CA GLU A 154 2.57 -13.79 -9.28
C GLU A 154 2.88 -12.31 -9.51
N ASP A 155 1.84 -11.47 -9.63
CA ASP A 155 1.99 -10.02 -9.78
C ASP A 155 2.73 -9.40 -8.59
N LEU A 156 2.44 -9.86 -7.37
CA LEU A 156 3.15 -9.45 -6.16
C LEU A 156 4.64 -9.82 -6.23
N ILE A 157 4.93 -11.06 -6.60
CA ILE A 157 6.31 -11.55 -6.68
C ILE A 157 7.08 -10.72 -7.71
N GLU A 158 6.51 -10.49 -8.89
CA GLU A 158 7.11 -9.68 -9.95
C GLU A 158 7.43 -8.27 -9.44
N ALA A 159 6.45 -7.56 -8.87
CA ALA A 159 6.66 -6.20 -8.38
C ALA A 159 7.68 -6.13 -7.23
N PHE A 160 7.69 -7.10 -6.33
CA PHE A 160 8.63 -7.12 -5.20
C PHE A 160 10.07 -7.42 -5.63
N THR A 161 10.31 -8.02 -6.80
CA THR A 161 11.69 -8.18 -7.32
C THR A 161 12.38 -6.84 -7.60
N ALA A 162 11.62 -5.78 -7.83
CA ALA A 162 12.13 -4.44 -8.10
C ALA A 162 12.48 -3.64 -6.83
N ALA A 163 12.24 -4.20 -5.63
CA ALA A 163 12.38 -3.50 -4.35
C ALA A 163 13.22 -4.23 -3.28
N PRO A 164 14.41 -4.79 -3.58
CA PRO A 164 15.26 -5.41 -2.56
C PRO A 164 15.85 -4.38 -1.58
N PRO A 165 16.03 -4.71 -0.28
CA PRO A 165 15.88 -6.05 0.30
C PRO A 165 14.47 -6.36 0.85
N ALA A 166 13.60 -5.36 0.97
CA ALA A 166 12.26 -5.55 1.53
C ALA A 166 11.40 -6.50 0.67
N GLY A 167 11.54 -6.39 -0.65
CA GLY A 167 10.90 -7.25 -1.62
C GLY A 167 11.29 -8.72 -1.47
N ASP A 168 12.56 -9.04 -1.20
CA ASP A 168 13.02 -10.42 -1.02
C ASP A 168 12.33 -11.10 0.17
N GLU A 169 12.22 -10.37 1.28
CA GLU A 169 11.52 -10.87 2.46
C GLU A 169 10.01 -11.00 2.20
N ALA A 170 9.40 -10.06 1.50
CA ALA A 170 7.99 -10.13 1.14
C ALA A 170 7.70 -11.32 0.20
N ILE A 171 8.56 -11.60 -0.77
CA ILE A 171 8.45 -12.78 -1.65
C ILE A 171 8.49 -14.08 -0.85
N ARG A 172 9.41 -14.20 0.13
CA ARG A 172 9.45 -15.37 1.03
C ARG A 172 8.14 -15.54 1.79
N ARG A 173 7.54 -14.44 2.26
CA ARG A 173 6.27 -14.44 2.98
C ARG A 173 5.07 -14.80 2.08
N VAL A 174 5.02 -14.28 0.85
CA VAL A 174 4.00 -14.65 -0.15
C VAL A 174 4.03 -16.15 -0.39
N ARG A 175 5.21 -16.72 -0.66
CA ARG A 175 5.37 -18.17 -0.88
C ARG A 175 5.02 -19.01 0.35
N ALA A 176 5.31 -18.53 1.56
CA ALA A 176 4.89 -19.20 2.78
C ALA A 176 3.37 -19.20 2.92
N HIS A 177 2.72 -18.05 2.73
CA HIS A 177 1.27 -17.94 2.84
C HIS A 177 0.53 -18.81 1.81
N LEU A 178 1.01 -18.87 0.56
CA LEU A 178 0.44 -19.77 -0.44
C LEU A 178 0.51 -21.23 0.01
N ARG A 179 1.63 -21.70 0.58
CA ARG A 179 1.73 -23.08 1.08
C ARG A 179 0.70 -23.37 2.19
N ASP A 180 0.48 -22.41 3.08
CA ASP A 180 -0.50 -22.54 4.17
C ASP A 180 -1.94 -22.62 3.62
N LEU A 181 -2.25 -21.84 2.57
CA LEU A 181 -3.56 -21.90 1.90
C LEU A 181 -3.81 -23.27 1.27
N HIS A 182 -2.86 -23.81 0.50
CA HIS A 182 -2.99 -25.14 -0.12
C HIS A 182 -3.14 -26.25 0.93
N ALA A 183 -2.36 -26.21 2.01
CA ALA A 183 -2.46 -27.20 3.08
C ALA A 183 -3.83 -27.18 3.80
N SER A 184 -4.47 -26.01 3.87
CA SER A 184 -5.79 -25.84 4.48
C SER A 184 -6.91 -26.39 3.58
N GLU A 185 -6.76 -26.30 2.25
CA GLU A 185 -7.70 -26.87 1.29
C GLU A 185 -7.63 -28.41 1.27
N ASP A 186 -6.43 -28.98 1.31
CA ASP A 186 -6.20 -30.43 1.34
C ASP A 186 -6.70 -31.09 2.63
N GLY A 187 -6.62 -30.39 3.76
CA GLY A 187 -7.10 -30.85 5.07
C GLY A 187 -8.62 -30.90 5.22
N GLN A 188 -9.37 -30.26 4.32
CA GLN A 188 -10.84 -30.18 4.34
C GLN A 188 -11.52 -31.23 3.43
N GLY A 189 -10.79 -32.28 3.02
CA GLY A 189 -11.33 -33.40 2.25
C GLY A 189 -12.55 -34.08 2.93
N PRO A 190 -13.45 -34.71 2.15
CA PRO A 190 -14.77 -35.11 2.63
C PRO A 190 -14.68 -36.06 3.83
N VAL A 191 -15.24 -35.62 4.96
CA VAL A 191 -15.45 -36.46 6.14
C VAL A 191 -16.31 -37.66 5.69
N PRO A 192 -15.85 -38.91 5.83
CA PRO A 192 -16.66 -40.05 5.43
C PRO A 192 -17.91 -40.07 6.33
N VAL A 193 -19.08 -39.94 5.70
CA VAL A 193 -20.36 -40.26 6.35
C VAL A 193 -20.31 -41.75 6.66
N SER A 194 -19.99 -42.08 7.92
CA SER A 194 -20.15 -43.43 8.43
C SER A 194 -21.63 -43.78 8.40
N ALA A 195 -22.03 -44.57 7.40
CA ALA A 195 -23.33 -45.20 7.33
C ALA A 195 -23.49 -46.14 8.53
N ARG A 196 -24.62 -45.97 9.23
CA ARG A 196 -25.08 -46.83 10.33
C ARG A 196 -25.50 -48.21 9.84
#